data_AF-A0A0V1ADR5-F1
#
_entry.id   AF-A0A0V1ADR5-F1
#
_cell.length_a   1.000
_cell.length_b   1.000
_cell.length_c   1.000
_cell.angle_alpha   90.00
_cell.angle_beta   90.00
_cell.angle_gamma   90.00
#
_symmetry.space_group_name_H-M   'P 1'
#
loop_
_entity.id
_entity.type
_entity.pdbx_description
1 polymer ?
#
loop_
_entity_poly.entity_id
_entity_poly.type
_entity_poly.pdbx_seq_one_letter_code
_entity_poly.pdbx_strand_id
1 'polypeptide(L)'
;MLKLNVRTRMMMLIKCRREKEERENEKFPDEVDTPLDVSAAERFQKYRGLASFRTSHWDVNEELPPEYGRIFQFENFKATCKRIVNEEKTGAPAGWYTSVYVLNVPLKLAEESINSNKQPLVAYELLPHEQKMSVVNVTIRKNHLFNGTVKSKDRLLFQIGYRRFFAAPIFSQHTIGNKHKFQRFLPADEVTVASMYAPIIFGPAGVVVFKVEKNAPIRLVATGNVLSVDPTHDVLWFKPVELRSSSGRRGHIKEPVGTHGRMKCVFSGQLTSQDVVFMDLYKRVFPKWTYEPDVTMHLRKFRGDKEHDELLEITEPQSEFTLKKTKSVVTSNDKRNSFADENLFSNDQ
;
A
#
# COMPACT_ATOMS: atom_id res chain seq x y z
N MET A 1 -3.77 -13.89 -38.73
CA MET A 1 -3.49 -14.05 -37.28
C MET A 1 -2.76 -12.81 -36.77
N LEU A 2 -3.47 -11.90 -36.10
CA LEU A 2 -2.90 -10.66 -35.57
C LEU A 2 -1.89 -10.97 -34.46
N LYS A 3 -0.63 -10.53 -34.65
CA LYS A 3 0.38 -10.52 -33.59
C LYS A 3 -0.12 -9.61 -32.48
N LEU A 4 -0.68 -10.17 -31.39
CA LEU A 4 -0.92 -9.40 -30.18
C LEU A 4 0.41 -8.75 -29.77
N ASN A 5 0.40 -7.42 -29.62
CA ASN A 5 1.55 -6.63 -29.21
C ASN A 5 2.14 -7.22 -27.91
N VAL A 6 3.47 -7.28 -27.79
CA VAL A 6 4.19 -7.93 -26.66
C VAL A 6 3.70 -7.39 -25.31
N ARG A 7 3.41 -6.08 -25.26
CA ARG A 7 2.85 -5.40 -24.09
C ARG A 7 1.48 -5.94 -23.66
N THR A 8 0.60 -6.22 -24.63
CA THR A 8 -0.74 -6.77 -24.38
C THR A 8 -0.66 -8.20 -23.84
N ARG A 9 0.24 -9.03 -24.39
CA ARG A 9 0.51 -10.38 -23.87
C ARG A 9 1.06 -10.34 -22.45
N MET A 10 2.00 -9.45 -22.17
CA MET A 10 2.57 -9.28 -20.84
C MET A 10 1.52 -8.82 -19.81
N MET A 11 0.64 -7.89 -20.18
CA MET A 11 -0.48 -7.48 -19.32
C MET A 11 -1.48 -8.62 -19.07
N MET A 12 -1.81 -9.43 -20.07
CA MET A 12 -2.65 -10.63 -19.89
C MET A 12 -2.02 -11.64 -18.94
N LEU A 13 -0.71 -11.89 -19.08
CA LEU A 13 0.02 -12.79 -18.17
C LEU A 13 0.01 -12.29 -16.73
N ILE A 14 0.24 -10.98 -16.52
CA ILE A 14 0.19 -10.37 -15.19
C ILE A 14 -1.22 -10.49 -14.60
N LYS A 15 -2.26 -10.24 -15.40
CA LYS A 15 -3.66 -10.36 -14.96
C LYS A 15 -3.99 -11.81 -14.57
N CYS A 16 -3.68 -12.77 -15.42
CA CYS A 16 -3.91 -14.20 -15.17
C CYS A 16 -3.14 -14.70 -13.94
N ARG A 17 -1.89 -14.25 -13.76
CA ARG A 17 -1.09 -14.52 -12.56
C ARG A 17 -1.77 -13.98 -11.31
N ARG A 18 -2.29 -12.76 -11.34
CA ARG A 18 -2.98 -12.15 -10.19
C ARG A 18 -4.29 -12.86 -9.85
N GLU A 19 -5.06 -13.28 -10.83
CA GLU A 19 -6.27 -14.11 -10.64
C GLU A 19 -5.94 -15.50 -10.08
N LYS A 20 -4.78 -16.06 -10.43
CA LYS A 20 -4.28 -17.29 -9.82
C LYS A 20 -3.87 -17.05 -8.35
N GLU A 21 -3.12 -15.99 -8.08
CA GLU A 21 -2.71 -15.60 -6.72
C GLU A 21 -3.90 -15.32 -5.79
N GLU A 22 -4.97 -14.69 -6.30
CA GLU A 22 -6.19 -14.44 -5.53
C GLU A 22 -6.93 -15.75 -5.20
N ARG A 23 -7.12 -16.63 -6.19
CA ARG A 23 -7.72 -17.97 -5.97
C ARG A 23 -6.91 -18.85 -5.02
N GLU A 24 -5.59 -18.77 -5.10
CA GLU A 24 -4.70 -19.47 -4.15
C GLU A 24 -4.85 -18.88 -2.74
N ASN A 25 -4.93 -17.55 -2.61
CA ASN A 25 -5.14 -16.88 -1.34
C ASN A 25 -6.52 -17.17 -0.72
N GLU A 26 -7.56 -17.36 -1.54
CA GLU A 26 -8.89 -17.79 -1.07
C GLU A 26 -8.87 -19.22 -0.50
N LYS A 27 -8.11 -20.12 -1.14
CA LYS A 27 -7.97 -21.52 -0.68
C LYS A 27 -7.05 -21.66 0.53
N PHE A 28 -5.93 -20.93 0.51
CA PHE A 28 -4.83 -21.04 1.45
C PHE A 28 -4.42 -19.63 1.92
N PRO A 29 -5.16 -19.04 2.88
CA PRO A 29 -4.95 -17.66 3.29
C PRO A 29 -3.62 -17.49 4.03
N ASP A 30 -2.76 -16.61 3.51
CA ASP A 30 -1.47 -16.24 4.09
C ASP A 30 -0.46 -17.40 4.25
N GLU A 31 -0.68 -18.54 3.59
CA GLU A 31 0.28 -19.63 3.55
C GLU A 31 1.48 -19.24 2.67
N VAL A 32 2.68 -19.47 3.20
CA VAL A 32 3.94 -19.18 2.53
C VAL A 32 4.91 -20.31 2.82
N ASP A 33 5.38 -20.95 1.75
CA ASP A 33 6.41 -21.97 1.87
C ASP A 33 7.73 -21.38 2.36
N THR A 34 8.40 -22.12 3.25
CA THR A 34 9.76 -21.79 3.69
C THR A 34 10.73 -21.97 2.51
N PRO A 35 11.55 -20.95 2.20
CA PRO A 35 12.58 -21.06 1.17
C PRO A 35 13.56 -22.18 1.54
N LEU A 36 14.11 -22.84 0.52
CA LEU A 36 15.18 -23.82 0.69
C LEU A 36 16.57 -23.16 0.60
N ASP A 37 16.64 -21.98 -0.01
CA ASP A 37 17.87 -21.25 -0.32
C ASP A 37 18.33 -20.31 0.79
N VAL A 38 17.42 -19.85 1.65
CA VAL A 38 17.70 -18.90 2.75
C VAL A 38 17.20 -19.49 4.06
N SER A 39 17.90 -19.24 5.16
CA SER A 39 17.42 -19.70 6.47
C SER A 39 16.08 -19.05 6.82
N ALA A 40 15.19 -19.81 7.47
CA ALA A 40 13.90 -19.26 7.91
C ALA A 40 14.08 -18.08 8.88
N ALA A 41 15.12 -18.10 9.71
CA ALA A 41 15.46 -17.02 10.64
C ALA A 41 15.79 -15.71 9.90
N GLU A 42 16.58 -15.77 8.81
CA GLU A 42 16.91 -14.58 8.01
C GLU A 42 15.70 -14.08 7.23
N ARG A 43 14.94 -14.97 6.58
CA ARG A 43 13.75 -14.57 5.81
C ARG A 43 12.69 -13.91 6.69
N PHE A 44 12.45 -14.46 7.87
CA PHE A 44 11.41 -14.02 8.79
C PHE A 44 11.96 -13.21 9.95
N GLN A 45 13.17 -12.64 9.84
CA GLN A 45 13.83 -11.88 10.91
C GLN A 45 12.98 -10.74 11.48
N LYS A 46 12.17 -10.09 10.63
CA LYS A 46 11.28 -8.98 11.00
C LYS A 46 9.91 -9.44 11.50
N TYR A 47 9.69 -10.74 11.64
CA TYR A 47 8.44 -11.29 12.10
C TYR A 47 8.58 -11.74 13.55
N ARG A 48 7.48 -11.63 14.30
CA ARG A 48 7.33 -12.19 15.63
C ARG A 48 6.10 -13.08 15.69
N GLY A 49 6.19 -14.18 16.41
CA GLY A 49 4.99 -14.94 16.73
C GLY A 49 4.22 -14.29 17.89
N LEU A 50 2.90 -14.48 17.88
CA LEU A 50 2.02 -14.04 18.96
C LEU A 50 1.26 -15.26 19.46
N ALA A 51 1.07 -15.37 20.78
CA ALA A 51 0.21 -16.42 21.33
C ALA A 51 -1.25 -16.26 20.90
N SER A 52 -1.72 -15.02 20.82
CA SER A 52 -3.07 -14.71 20.37
C SER A 52 -3.11 -13.37 19.66
N PHE A 53 -3.57 -13.39 18.41
CA PHE A 53 -3.72 -12.17 17.62
C PHE A 53 -4.66 -11.15 18.28
N ARG A 54 -5.63 -11.58 19.11
CA ARG A 54 -6.57 -10.67 19.78
C ARG A 54 -5.99 -10.09 21.07
N THR A 55 -5.38 -10.91 21.92
CA THR A 55 -5.02 -10.48 23.29
C THR A 55 -3.55 -10.11 23.47
N SER A 56 -2.63 -10.59 22.64
CA SER A 56 -1.20 -10.29 22.80
C SER A 56 -0.87 -8.84 22.46
N HIS A 57 0.05 -8.21 23.19
CA HIS A 57 0.49 -6.86 22.87
C HIS A 57 1.07 -6.72 21.46
N TRP A 58 0.87 -5.56 20.86
CA TRP A 58 1.77 -5.01 19.85
C TRP A 58 2.07 -3.56 20.19
N ASP A 59 3.35 -3.17 20.32
CA ASP A 59 3.72 -1.77 20.56
C ASP A 59 3.50 -0.92 19.30
N VAL A 60 2.82 0.20 19.51
CA VAL A 60 2.40 1.12 18.47
C VAL A 60 3.56 2.01 18.01
N ASN A 61 4.56 2.23 18.85
CA ASN A 61 5.69 3.09 18.52
C ASN A 61 6.94 2.30 18.07
N GLU A 62 6.82 0.98 18.00
CA GLU A 62 7.86 0.07 17.53
C GLU A 62 7.97 0.08 15.99
N GLU A 63 9.21 0.18 15.48
CA GLU A 63 9.54 0.14 14.05
C GLU A 63 8.78 1.15 13.17
N LEU A 64 8.51 2.35 13.69
CA LEU A 64 7.82 3.40 12.93
C LEU A 64 8.64 3.84 11.69
N PRO A 65 8.02 3.94 10.51
CA PRO A 65 8.65 4.53 9.33
C PRO A 65 9.00 6.01 9.56
N PRO A 66 10.06 6.55 8.93
CA PRO A 66 10.41 7.96 9.03
C PRO A 66 9.26 8.92 8.65
N GLU A 67 8.35 8.49 7.77
CA GLU A 67 7.20 9.26 7.34
C GLU A 67 6.19 9.54 8.47
N TYR A 68 6.15 8.68 9.51
CA TYR A 68 5.29 8.91 10.68
C TYR A 68 5.72 10.15 11.48
N GLY A 69 6.97 10.60 11.36
CA GLY A 69 7.41 11.87 11.94
C GLY A 69 6.84 13.11 11.24
N ARG A 70 6.24 12.96 10.04
CA ARG A 70 5.72 14.08 9.22
C ARG A 70 4.21 14.22 9.28
N ILE A 71 3.52 13.23 9.83
CA ILE A 71 2.05 13.22 9.90
C ILE A 71 1.54 13.89 11.17
N PHE A 72 0.33 14.40 11.10
CA PHE A 72 -0.37 14.95 12.25
C PHE A 72 -1.14 13.85 12.98
N GLN A 73 -1.00 13.81 14.29
CA GLN A 73 -1.71 12.88 15.17
C GLN A 73 -2.67 13.67 16.06
N PHE A 74 -3.90 13.15 16.18
CA PHE A 74 -4.85 13.67 17.15
C PHE A 74 -4.71 12.91 18.47
N GLU A 75 -4.81 13.63 19.60
CA GLU A 75 -5.01 12.99 20.91
C GLU A 75 -6.37 12.29 20.96
N ASN A 76 -7.42 12.98 20.49
CA ASN A 76 -8.76 12.43 20.37
C ASN A 76 -9.46 12.97 19.12
N PHE A 77 -9.46 12.16 18.06
CA PHE A 77 -10.04 12.53 16.76
C PHE A 77 -11.56 12.79 16.86
N LYS A 78 -12.31 11.94 17.56
CA LYS A 78 -13.77 12.04 17.65
C LYS A 78 -14.22 13.30 18.38
N ALA A 79 -13.57 13.61 19.50
CA ALA A 79 -13.86 14.83 20.26
C ALA A 79 -13.52 16.10 19.45
N THR A 80 -12.36 16.09 18.79
CA THR A 80 -11.91 17.22 17.95
C THR A 80 -12.85 17.44 16.77
N CYS A 81 -13.26 16.37 16.09
CA CYS A 81 -14.21 16.42 14.99
C CYS A 81 -15.55 17.02 15.44
N LYS A 82 -16.10 16.56 16.57
CA LYS A 82 -17.37 17.09 17.10
C LYS A 82 -17.28 18.57 17.46
N ARG A 83 -16.15 19.00 18.02
CA ARG A 83 -15.91 20.41 18.36
C ARG A 83 -15.88 21.29 17.11
N ILE A 84 -15.10 20.90 16.09
CA ILE A 84 -14.93 21.67 14.86
C ILE A 84 -16.24 21.75 14.07
N VAL A 85 -16.99 20.65 13.98
CA VAL A 85 -18.26 20.63 13.22
C VAL A 85 -19.33 21.50 13.87
N ASN A 86 -19.31 21.63 15.20
CA ASN A 86 -20.27 22.43 15.96
C ASN A 86 -19.83 23.88 16.19
N GLU A 87 -18.65 24.26 15.71
CA GLU A 87 -18.14 25.62 15.85
C GLU A 87 -18.98 26.60 15.02
N GLU A 88 -19.30 27.77 15.59
CA GLU A 88 -20.08 28.79 14.88
C GLU A 88 -19.27 29.34 13.70
N LYS A 89 -19.84 29.22 12.51
CA LYS A 89 -19.22 29.68 11.28
C LYS A 89 -19.38 31.19 11.16
N THR A 90 -18.26 31.89 11.00
CA THR A 90 -18.24 33.32 10.69
C THR A 90 -18.00 33.49 9.19
N GLY A 91 -18.75 34.38 8.52
CA GLY A 91 -18.53 34.64 7.10
C GLY A 91 -19.82 34.94 6.31
N ALA A 92 -19.70 34.85 4.99
CA ALA A 92 -20.82 35.08 4.07
C ALA A 92 -21.90 33.99 4.26
N PRO A 93 -23.18 34.37 4.45
CA PRO A 93 -24.25 33.42 4.63
C PRO A 93 -24.61 32.70 3.32
N ALA A 94 -25.27 31.55 3.44
CA ALA A 94 -25.71 30.78 2.28
C ALA A 94 -26.70 31.58 1.40
N GLY A 95 -26.55 31.46 0.08
CA GLY A 95 -27.43 32.10 -0.91
C GLY A 95 -26.94 33.44 -1.46
N TRP A 96 -25.85 33.99 -0.93
CA TRP A 96 -25.27 35.22 -1.45
C TRP A 96 -24.45 34.98 -2.72
N TYR A 97 -24.58 35.88 -3.69
CA TYR A 97 -23.66 35.94 -4.83
C TYR A 97 -22.38 36.63 -4.38
N THR A 98 -21.28 35.87 -4.31
CA THR A 98 -20.00 36.34 -3.77
C THR A 98 -18.88 36.20 -4.79
N SER A 99 -17.90 37.10 -4.73
CA SER A 99 -16.66 37.02 -5.51
C SER A 99 -15.52 36.61 -4.58
N VAL A 100 -14.86 35.50 -4.90
CA VAL A 100 -13.76 34.94 -4.08
C VAL A 100 -12.43 35.22 -4.78
N TYR A 101 -11.53 35.92 -4.09
CA TYR A 101 -10.16 36.14 -4.55
C TYR A 101 -9.25 35.08 -3.95
N VAL A 102 -8.72 34.18 -4.79
CA VAL A 102 -7.84 33.09 -4.36
C VAL A 102 -6.39 33.44 -4.68
N LEU A 103 -5.51 33.30 -3.69
CA LEU A 103 -4.08 33.57 -3.84
C LEU A 103 -3.35 32.38 -4.44
N ASN A 104 -2.28 32.65 -5.20
CA ASN A 104 -1.33 31.65 -5.70
C ASN A 104 -1.95 30.53 -6.54
N VAL A 105 -2.95 30.85 -7.36
CA VAL A 105 -3.50 29.89 -8.33
C VAL A 105 -2.52 29.73 -9.50
N PRO A 106 -2.06 28.50 -9.82
CA PRO A 106 -1.21 28.28 -10.98
C PRO A 106 -1.90 28.70 -12.28
N LEU A 107 -1.19 29.46 -13.13
CA LEU A 107 -1.74 29.99 -14.39
C LEU A 107 -2.33 28.90 -15.30
N LYS A 108 -1.65 27.75 -15.39
CA LYS A 108 -2.13 26.59 -16.17
C LYS A 108 -3.54 26.14 -15.75
N LEU A 109 -3.82 26.12 -14.44
CA LEU A 109 -5.12 25.70 -13.93
C LEU A 109 -6.20 26.75 -14.19
N ALA A 110 -5.85 28.04 -14.12
CA ALA A 110 -6.75 29.13 -14.45
C ALA A 110 -7.14 29.11 -15.94
N GLU A 111 -6.15 28.98 -16.83
CA GLU A 111 -6.37 28.89 -18.29
C GLU A 111 -7.22 27.67 -18.64
N GLU A 112 -6.91 26.50 -18.07
CA GLU A 112 -7.69 25.28 -18.28
C GLU A 112 -9.13 25.42 -17.79
N SER A 113 -9.35 26.09 -16.66
CA SER A 113 -10.70 26.32 -16.13
C SER A 113 -11.52 27.25 -17.03
N ILE A 114 -10.90 28.26 -17.64
CA ILE A 114 -11.55 29.21 -18.55
C ILE A 114 -11.84 28.54 -19.90
N ASN A 115 -10.87 27.79 -20.43
CA ASN A 115 -10.96 27.17 -21.75
C ASN A 115 -11.83 25.91 -21.74
N SER A 116 -11.84 25.15 -20.63
CA SER A 116 -12.69 23.98 -20.44
C SER A 116 -14.10 24.41 -20.04
N ASN A 117 -14.78 25.16 -20.92
CA ASN A 117 -16.15 25.69 -20.80
C ASN A 117 -17.24 24.60 -20.56
N LYS A 118 -16.84 23.34 -20.33
CA LYS A 118 -17.67 22.15 -20.12
C LYS A 118 -17.56 21.56 -18.70
N GLN A 119 -16.71 22.08 -17.82
CA GLN A 119 -16.57 21.56 -16.45
C GLN A 119 -16.91 22.62 -15.40
N PRO A 120 -17.83 22.36 -14.47
CA PRO A 120 -18.13 23.29 -13.39
C PRO A 120 -16.95 23.36 -12.41
N LEU A 121 -16.54 24.56 -12.05
CA LEU A 121 -15.61 24.80 -10.95
C LEU A 121 -16.39 24.81 -9.64
N VAL A 122 -16.04 23.90 -8.74
CA VAL A 122 -16.62 23.83 -7.38
C VAL A 122 -15.51 24.06 -6.37
N ALA A 123 -15.65 25.12 -5.58
CA ALA A 123 -14.78 25.40 -4.45
C ALA A 123 -15.52 25.08 -3.14
N TYR A 124 -14.78 24.62 -2.14
CA TYR A 124 -15.30 24.36 -0.80
C TYR A 124 -14.29 24.86 0.24
N GLU A 125 -14.81 25.29 1.38
CA GLU A 125 -14.00 25.70 2.52
C GLU A 125 -13.47 24.46 3.24
N LEU A 126 -12.22 24.54 3.70
CA LEU A 126 -11.59 23.48 4.48
C LEU A 126 -11.78 23.74 5.97
N LEU A 127 -12.07 22.67 6.71
CA LEU A 127 -12.14 22.75 8.16
C LEU A 127 -10.74 22.90 8.79
N PRO A 128 -10.66 23.43 10.03
CA PRO A 128 -9.42 23.48 10.79
C PRO A 128 -8.68 22.13 10.77
N HIS A 129 -7.39 22.16 10.40
CA HIS A 129 -6.50 21.00 10.29
C HIS A 129 -6.73 20.05 9.10
N GLU A 130 -7.75 20.26 8.26
CA GLU A 130 -8.04 19.39 7.10
C GLU A 130 -6.93 19.44 6.02
N GLN A 131 -6.11 20.49 6.02
CA GLN A 131 -4.93 20.60 5.16
C GLN A 131 -3.75 19.71 5.58
N LYS A 132 -3.72 19.25 6.85
CA LYS A 132 -2.61 18.46 7.38
C LYS A 132 -2.72 17.01 6.91
N MET A 133 -1.58 16.35 6.75
CA MET A 133 -1.51 14.93 6.36
C MET A 133 -1.60 14.03 7.58
N SER A 134 -2.34 12.92 7.47
CA SER A 134 -2.38 11.87 8.49
C SER A 134 -2.60 10.49 7.87
N VAL A 135 -2.73 9.46 8.71
CA VAL A 135 -3.18 8.12 8.27
C VAL A 135 -4.69 8.09 8.34
N VAL A 136 -5.33 8.03 7.18
CA VAL A 136 -6.79 7.98 7.07
C VAL A 136 -7.21 6.53 6.89
N ASN A 137 -8.16 6.11 7.72
CA ASN A 137 -8.79 4.81 7.68
C ASN A 137 -10.21 4.95 7.10
N VAL A 138 -10.48 4.23 6.02
CA VAL A 138 -11.80 4.21 5.37
C VAL A 138 -12.35 2.79 5.32
N THR A 139 -13.64 2.62 5.61
CA THR A 139 -14.32 1.34 5.35
C THR A 139 -14.74 1.29 3.90
N ILE A 140 -14.44 0.20 3.21
CA ILE A 140 -14.79 -0.01 1.81
C ILE A 140 -15.37 -1.41 1.61
N ARG A 141 -16.32 -1.52 0.68
CA ARG A 141 -16.89 -2.79 0.21
C ARG A 141 -16.74 -2.86 -1.30
N LYS A 142 -16.24 -3.99 -1.81
CA LYS A 142 -16.10 -4.23 -3.25
C LYS A 142 -17.47 -4.17 -3.92
N ASN A 143 -17.54 -3.50 -5.06
CA ASN A 143 -18.74 -3.49 -5.89
C ASN A 143 -18.92 -4.87 -6.54
N HIS A 144 -20.11 -5.44 -6.43
CA HIS A 144 -20.45 -6.75 -7.02
C HIS A 144 -20.27 -6.78 -8.55
N LEU A 145 -20.47 -5.64 -9.23
CA LEU A 145 -20.27 -5.53 -10.67
C LEU A 145 -18.79 -5.54 -11.09
N PHE A 146 -17.87 -5.42 -10.13
CA PHE A 146 -16.45 -5.36 -10.39
C PHE A 146 -15.79 -6.73 -10.25
N ASN A 147 -15.61 -7.42 -11.39
CA ASN A 147 -14.96 -8.74 -11.45
C ASN A 147 -13.42 -8.68 -11.43
N GLY A 148 -12.83 -7.50 -11.23
CA GLY A 148 -11.38 -7.35 -11.23
C GLY A 148 -10.76 -7.73 -9.88
N THR A 149 -9.49 -8.15 -9.94
CA THR A 149 -8.68 -8.37 -8.74
C THR A 149 -8.05 -7.05 -8.28
N VAL A 150 -8.07 -6.82 -6.96
CA VAL A 150 -7.47 -5.64 -6.34
C VAL A 150 -6.59 -6.11 -5.20
N LYS A 151 -5.29 -5.88 -5.36
CA LYS A 151 -4.28 -6.27 -4.37
C LYS A 151 -4.02 -5.08 -3.46
N SER A 152 -3.73 -5.36 -2.20
CA SER A 152 -3.20 -4.35 -1.29
C SER A 152 -1.96 -3.68 -1.90
N LYS A 153 -1.83 -2.37 -1.71
CA LYS A 153 -0.78 -1.50 -2.27
C LYS A 153 -0.90 -1.25 -3.78
N ASP A 154 -1.98 -1.68 -4.44
CA ASP A 154 -2.27 -1.21 -5.80
C ASP A 154 -2.64 0.28 -5.78
N ARG A 155 -2.19 1.04 -6.77
CA ARG A 155 -2.59 2.45 -6.94
C ARG A 155 -4.06 2.52 -7.36
N LEU A 156 -4.89 3.16 -6.54
CA LEU A 156 -6.32 3.38 -6.75
C LEU A 156 -6.63 4.87 -6.68
N LEU A 157 -7.69 5.28 -7.38
CA LEU A 157 -8.21 6.63 -7.32
C LEU A 157 -9.28 6.69 -6.23
N PHE A 158 -9.04 7.48 -5.20
CA PHE A 158 -9.99 7.72 -4.13
C PHE A 158 -10.70 9.03 -4.34
N GLN A 159 -12.03 8.99 -4.24
CA GLN A 159 -12.87 10.15 -4.02
C GLN A 159 -13.44 10.06 -2.62
N ILE A 160 -13.03 10.98 -1.74
CA ILE A 160 -13.52 11.05 -0.36
C ILE A 160 -14.12 12.43 -0.15
N GLY A 161 -15.44 12.48 0.02
CA GLY A 161 -16.17 13.75 -0.01
C GLY A 161 -15.88 14.51 -1.32
N TYR A 162 -15.28 15.69 -1.19
CA TYR A 162 -14.90 16.56 -2.31
C TYR A 162 -13.46 16.37 -2.80
N ARG A 163 -12.64 15.58 -2.10
CA ARG A 163 -11.22 15.35 -2.44
C ARG A 163 -11.08 14.15 -3.36
N ARG A 164 -10.29 14.31 -4.42
CA ARG A 164 -9.90 13.23 -5.33
C ARG A 164 -8.39 13.11 -5.38
N PHE A 165 -7.85 11.92 -5.21
CA PHE A 165 -6.41 11.68 -5.22
C PHE A 165 -6.09 10.22 -5.50
N PHE A 166 -4.91 9.94 -6.03
CA PHE A 166 -4.37 8.59 -6.11
C PHE A 166 -3.66 8.23 -4.81
N ALA A 167 -3.85 6.99 -4.37
CA ALA A 167 -3.13 6.41 -3.24
C ALA A 167 -3.04 4.88 -3.38
N ALA A 168 -2.05 4.29 -2.71
CA ALA A 168 -1.87 2.85 -2.61
C ALA A 168 -2.25 2.39 -1.19
N PRO A 169 -3.51 1.98 -0.97
CA PRO A 169 -4.01 1.64 0.36
C PRO A 169 -3.49 0.28 0.81
N ILE A 170 -3.48 0.08 2.12
CA ILE A 170 -3.37 -1.24 2.73
C ILE A 170 -4.76 -1.68 3.17
N PHE A 171 -5.14 -2.89 2.78
CA PHE A 171 -6.38 -3.50 3.23
C PHE A 171 -6.17 -4.29 4.53
N SER A 172 -7.14 -4.17 5.43
CA SER A 172 -7.18 -4.88 6.69
C SER A 172 -8.61 -5.21 7.11
N GLN A 173 -8.77 -6.25 7.91
CA GLN A 173 -10.09 -6.67 8.40
C GLN A 173 -10.73 -5.59 9.28
N HIS A 174 -12.03 -5.34 9.07
CA HIS A 174 -12.83 -4.48 9.92
C HIS A 174 -13.25 -5.21 11.21
N THR A 175 -12.44 -5.09 12.26
CA THR A 175 -12.65 -5.71 13.57
C THR A 175 -12.69 -4.65 14.68
N ILE A 176 -13.23 -5.00 15.86
CA ILE A 176 -13.37 -4.08 17.00
C ILE A 176 -12.06 -3.95 17.81
N GLY A 177 -11.12 -4.89 17.66
CA GLY A 177 -9.85 -4.89 18.38
C GLY A 177 -8.79 -3.96 17.78
N ASN A 178 -7.68 -3.75 18.49
CA ASN A 178 -6.63 -2.80 18.09
C ASN A 178 -5.67 -3.33 17.02
N LYS A 179 -5.72 -4.63 16.74
CA LYS A 179 -4.94 -5.27 15.67
C LYS A 179 -5.89 -5.74 14.60
N HIS A 180 -5.58 -5.35 13.37
CA HIS A 180 -6.35 -5.72 12.19
C HIS A 180 -5.49 -6.59 11.30
N LYS A 181 -6.03 -7.74 10.89
CA LYS A 181 -5.31 -8.68 10.03
C LYS A 181 -5.17 -8.04 8.65
N PHE A 182 -3.95 -7.97 8.13
CA PHE A 182 -3.67 -7.52 6.77
C PHE A 182 -4.34 -8.45 5.76
N GLN A 183 -4.99 -7.87 4.75
CA GLN A 183 -5.58 -8.62 3.64
C GLN A 183 -4.76 -8.37 2.37
N ARG A 184 -4.31 -9.46 1.72
CA ARG A 184 -3.53 -9.37 0.48
C ARG A 184 -4.35 -8.87 -0.70
N PHE A 185 -5.63 -9.23 -0.75
CA PHE A 185 -6.58 -8.84 -1.78
C PHE A 185 -7.85 -8.27 -1.13
N LEU A 186 -8.56 -7.43 -1.87
CA LEU A 186 -9.86 -6.91 -1.45
C LEU A 186 -10.92 -8.03 -1.58
N PRO A 187 -11.49 -8.53 -0.47
CA PRO A 187 -12.53 -9.55 -0.51
C PRO A 187 -13.79 -9.02 -1.21
N ALA A 188 -14.56 -9.92 -1.83
CA ALA A 188 -15.77 -9.55 -2.56
C ALA A 188 -16.94 -9.16 -1.65
N ASP A 189 -17.16 -9.92 -0.57
CA ASP A 189 -18.39 -9.81 0.22
C ASP A 189 -18.19 -9.17 1.61
N GLU A 190 -16.95 -8.88 1.99
CA GLU A 190 -16.63 -8.34 3.32
C GLU A 190 -16.33 -6.84 3.28
N VAL A 191 -16.75 -6.15 4.35
CA VAL A 191 -16.32 -4.77 4.60
C VAL A 191 -14.88 -4.79 5.10
N THR A 192 -14.03 -4.03 4.41
CA THR A 192 -12.58 -4.00 4.63
C THR A 192 -12.16 -2.57 4.97
N VAL A 193 -11.17 -2.41 5.83
CA VAL A 193 -10.57 -1.10 6.11
C VAL A 193 -9.40 -0.88 5.17
N ALA A 194 -9.43 0.23 4.43
CA ALA A 194 -8.29 0.72 3.67
C ALA A 194 -7.59 1.85 4.44
N SER A 195 -6.31 1.66 4.74
CA SER A 195 -5.47 2.63 5.43
C SER A 195 -4.44 3.21 4.46
N MET A 196 -4.31 4.54 4.45
CA MET A 196 -3.39 5.26 3.56
C MET A 196 -3.02 6.63 4.13
N TYR A 197 -1.91 7.19 3.64
CA TYR A 197 -1.60 8.59 3.91
C TYR A 197 -2.46 9.48 3.02
N ALA A 198 -3.21 10.38 3.64
CA ALA A 198 -4.04 11.36 2.97
C ALA A 198 -4.22 12.59 3.86
N PRO A 199 -4.66 13.74 3.30
CA PRO A 199 -5.12 14.85 4.10
C PRO A 199 -6.21 14.39 5.06
N ILE A 200 -6.24 14.97 6.26
CA ILE A 200 -7.25 14.67 7.27
C ILE A 200 -8.63 14.98 6.70
N ILE A 201 -9.60 14.10 6.93
CA ILE A 201 -10.99 14.31 6.48
C ILE A 201 -11.89 14.08 7.68
N PHE A 202 -12.67 15.10 8.05
CA PHE A 202 -13.66 14.97 9.10
C PHE A 202 -14.90 14.25 8.57
N GLY A 203 -15.35 13.23 9.30
CA GLY A 203 -16.51 12.42 8.93
C GLY A 203 -17.84 13.04 9.40
N PRO A 204 -18.99 12.55 8.90
CA PRO A 204 -19.14 11.43 7.96
C PRO A 204 -18.94 11.87 6.49
N ALA A 205 -18.02 11.21 5.78
CA ALA A 205 -17.78 11.45 4.36
C ALA A 205 -17.84 10.13 3.57
N GLY A 206 -18.58 10.14 2.46
CA GLY A 206 -18.67 9.01 1.55
C GLY A 206 -17.36 8.82 0.79
N VAL A 207 -17.00 7.55 0.57
CA VAL A 207 -15.79 7.11 -0.11
C VAL A 207 -16.18 6.32 -1.34
N VAL A 208 -15.61 6.70 -2.49
CA VAL A 208 -15.76 5.99 -3.76
C VAL A 208 -14.37 5.70 -4.29
N VAL A 209 -14.12 4.45 -4.65
CA VAL A 209 -12.81 3.98 -5.10
C VAL A 209 -12.90 3.53 -6.55
N PHE A 210 -12.01 4.06 -7.37
CA PHE A 210 -11.94 3.74 -8.79
C PHE A 210 -10.61 3.10 -9.16
N LYS A 211 -10.64 2.24 -10.17
CA LYS A 211 -9.46 1.73 -10.85
C LYS A 211 -9.33 2.42 -12.20
N VAL A 212 -8.20 3.07 -12.40
CA VAL A 212 -7.84 3.73 -13.66
C VAL A 212 -6.79 2.86 -14.35
N GLU A 213 -7.14 2.31 -15.50
CA GLU A 213 -6.24 1.53 -16.34
C GLU A 213 -5.91 2.31 -17.61
N LYS A 214 -4.72 2.08 -18.18
CA LYS A 214 -4.31 2.74 -19.42
C LYS A 214 -5.28 2.34 -20.54
N ASN A 215 -5.92 3.31 -21.19
CA ASN A 215 -6.85 3.15 -22.31
C ASN A 215 -8.14 2.36 -22.00
N ALA A 216 -8.55 2.27 -20.74
CA ALA A 216 -9.79 1.59 -20.35
C ALA A 216 -10.65 2.50 -19.45
N PRO A 217 -11.98 2.49 -19.57
CA PRO A 217 -12.85 3.36 -18.79
C PRO A 217 -12.60 3.22 -17.29
N ILE A 218 -12.83 4.29 -16.55
CA ILE A 218 -12.71 4.31 -15.10
C ILE A 218 -13.75 3.34 -14.52
N ARG A 219 -13.29 2.34 -13.77
CA ARG A 219 -14.17 1.33 -13.19
C ARG A 219 -14.34 1.56 -11.70
N LEU A 220 -15.60 1.59 -11.25
CA LEU A 220 -15.95 1.63 -9.84
C LEU A 220 -15.55 0.31 -9.19
N VAL A 221 -14.63 0.37 -8.23
CA VAL A 221 -14.10 -0.80 -7.52
C VAL A 221 -14.87 -1.04 -6.23
N ALA A 222 -15.03 0.01 -5.43
CA ALA A 222 -15.58 -0.10 -4.09
C ALA A 222 -16.27 1.20 -3.66
N THR A 223 -17.21 1.07 -2.74
CA THR A 223 -17.90 2.18 -2.07
C THR A 223 -17.77 2.02 -0.57
N GLY A 224 -17.86 3.12 0.17
CA GLY A 224 -17.44 3.12 1.56
C GLY A 224 -17.70 4.44 2.29
N ASN A 225 -17.20 4.52 3.52
CA ASN A 225 -17.27 5.71 4.37
C ASN A 225 -15.93 5.93 5.11
N VAL A 226 -15.65 7.17 5.49
CA VAL A 226 -14.53 7.47 6.40
C VAL A 226 -14.81 6.88 7.78
N LEU A 227 -13.85 6.13 8.33
CA LEU A 227 -13.94 5.51 9.64
C LEU A 227 -13.33 6.42 10.71
N SER A 228 -12.03 6.66 10.60
CA SER A 228 -11.24 7.40 11.57
C SER A 228 -9.93 7.87 10.95
N VAL A 229 -9.29 8.82 11.62
CA VAL A 229 -7.98 9.35 11.24
C VAL A 229 -7.09 9.24 12.47
N ASP A 230 -6.50 8.06 12.64
CA ASP A 230 -5.72 7.68 13.82
C ASP A 230 -4.57 6.74 13.43
N PRO A 231 -3.31 7.06 13.80
CA PRO A 231 -2.16 6.19 13.60
C PRO A 231 -1.94 5.17 14.72
N THR A 232 -2.63 5.30 15.86
CA THR A 232 -2.21 4.69 17.13
C THR A 232 -3.39 4.26 18.01
N HIS A 233 -3.58 2.95 18.23
CA HIS A 233 -4.39 2.44 19.34
C HIS A 233 -3.68 1.27 20.07
N ASP A 234 -3.70 1.32 21.41
CA ASP A 234 -2.69 0.83 22.37
C ASP A 234 -2.82 -0.62 22.91
N VAL A 235 -2.26 -0.93 24.11
CA VAL A 235 -1.10 -1.83 24.43
C VAL A 235 -1.37 -2.90 25.55
N LEU A 236 -0.56 -4.00 25.62
CA LEU A 236 -0.04 -4.86 26.75
C LEU A 236 -0.11 -6.41 26.52
N TRP A 237 0.68 -7.36 27.11
CA TRP A 237 2.14 -7.70 27.16
C TRP A 237 2.35 -9.17 26.66
N PHE A 238 3.59 -9.68 26.51
CA PHE A 238 4.00 -10.89 25.76
C PHE A 238 3.63 -12.27 26.34
N LYS A 239 3.44 -13.22 25.42
CA LYS A 239 3.40 -14.68 25.62
C LYS A 239 4.15 -15.38 24.46
N PRO A 240 4.70 -16.58 24.69
CA PRO A 240 5.43 -17.35 23.69
C PRO A 240 4.55 -17.75 22.48
N VAL A 241 5.20 -17.99 21.34
CA VAL A 241 4.55 -18.35 20.07
C VAL A 241 3.86 -19.71 20.18
N GLU A 242 2.58 -19.79 19.84
CA GLU A 242 1.82 -21.06 19.81
C GLU A 242 1.83 -21.66 18.39
N LEU A 243 1.95 -23.00 18.30
CA LEU A 243 1.73 -23.78 17.08
C LEU A 243 0.26 -24.19 16.99
N ARG A 244 -0.29 -24.29 15.78
CA ARG A 244 -1.64 -24.82 15.51
C ARG A 244 -1.61 -25.95 14.48
N SER A 245 -2.49 -26.94 14.60
CA SER A 245 -2.70 -27.94 13.55
C SER A 245 -3.95 -27.65 12.71
N SER A 246 -4.05 -28.26 11.53
CA SER A 246 -5.27 -28.29 10.70
C SER A 246 -6.50 -28.80 11.47
N SER A 247 -6.31 -29.75 12.38
CA SER A 247 -7.35 -30.26 13.28
C SER A 247 -7.67 -29.37 14.49
N GLY A 248 -7.09 -28.16 14.57
CA GLY A 248 -7.37 -27.19 15.63
C GLY A 248 -6.67 -27.45 16.97
N ARG A 249 -5.68 -28.35 17.02
CA ARG A 249 -4.88 -28.61 18.22
C ARG A 249 -3.83 -27.52 18.39
N ARG A 250 -3.47 -27.21 19.63
CA ARG A 250 -2.46 -26.21 19.97
C ARG A 250 -1.23 -26.86 20.58
N GLY A 251 -0.05 -26.33 20.29
CA GLY A 251 1.20 -26.88 20.76
C GLY A 251 2.33 -25.86 20.83
N HIS A 252 3.51 -26.33 21.25
CA HIS A 252 4.74 -25.54 21.27
C HIS A 252 5.94 -26.43 20.93
N ILE A 253 7.02 -25.80 20.49
CA ILE A 253 8.29 -26.50 20.19
C ILE A 253 9.01 -26.80 21.51
N LYS A 254 9.44 -28.04 21.68
CA LYS A 254 10.21 -28.48 22.86
C LYS A 254 11.71 -28.40 22.59
N GLU A 255 12.18 -29.02 21.51
CA GLU A 255 13.60 -29.05 21.17
C GLU A 255 13.83 -29.25 19.67
N PRO A 256 14.83 -28.61 19.06
CA PRO A 256 15.28 -28.94 17.71
C PRO A 256 15.99 -30.30 17.70
N VAL A 257 15.85 -31.05 16.61
CA VAL A 257 16.47 -32.36 16.42
C VAL A 257 17.28 -32.38 15.13
N GLY A 258 18.58 -32.64 15.26
CA GLY A 258 19.50 -32.75 14.12
C GLY A 258 19.70 -31.41 13.39
N THR A 259 20.18 -31.51 12.14
CA THR A 259 20.65 -30.35 11.34
C THR A 259 19.69 -29.90 10.24
N HIS A 260 18.62 -30.67 9.98
CA HIS A 260 17.72 -30.46 8.85
C HIS A 260 16.38 -29.83 9.25
N GLY A 261 16.36 -29.05 10.34
CA GLY A 261 15.15 -28.35 10.79
C GLY A 261 14.05 -29.26 11.36
N ARG A 262 14.37 -30.49 11.76
CA ARG A 262 13.41 -31.34 12.49
C ARG A 262 13.28 -30.81 13.92
N MET A 263 12.10 -30.98 14.51
CA MET A 263 11.81 -30.50 15.85
C MET A 263 10.88 -31.47 16.59
N LYS A 264 11.04 -31.58 17.90
CA LYS A 264 10.05 -32.20 18.78
C LYS A 264 9.08 -31.12 19.23
N CYS A 265 7.79 -31.41 19.06
CA CYS A 265 6.71 -30.52 19.45
C CYS A 265 5.79 -31.25 20.43
N VAL A 266 5.21 -30.51 21.36
CA VAL A 266 4.19 -31.01 22.29
C VAL A 266 2.87 -30.36 21.92
N PHE A 267 1.82 -31.17 21.79
CA PHE A 267 0.47 -30.72 21.45
C PHE A 267 -0.53 -31.12 22.53
N SER A 268 -1.64 -30.41 22.58
CA SER A 268 -2.76 -30.68 23.50
C SER A 268 -3.40 -32.06 23.30
N GLY A 269 -3.15 -32.74 22.18
CA GLY A 269 -3.57 -34.12 21.95
C GLY A 269 -2.86 -34.77 20.76
N GLN A 270 -3.10 -36.07 20.55
CA GLN A 270 -2.45 -36.89 19.51
C GLN A 270 -2.78 -36.52 18.06
N LEU A 271 -1.82 -35.98 17.32
CA LEU A 271 -1.95 -35.66 15.89
C LEU A 271 -2.04 -36.92 15.01
N THR A 272 -2.74 -36.80 13.89
CA THR A 272 -2.80 -37.81 12.83
C THR A 272 -1.76 -37.50 11.75
N SER A 273 -1.37 -38.50 10.94
CA SER A 273 -0.41 -38.28 9.84
C SER A 273 -0.93 -37.37 8.72
N GLN A 274 -2.24 -37.11 8.68
CA GLN A 274 -2.85 -36.18 7.73
C GLN A 274 -2.86 -34.74 8.25
N ASP A 275 -2.52 -34.52 9.53
CA ASP A 275 -2.51 -33.19 10.11
C ASP A 275 -1.31 -32.38 9.64
N VAL A 276 -1.57 -31.13 9.23
CA VAL A 276 -0.55 -30.15 8.91
C VAL A 276 -0.38 -29.21 10.10
N VAL A 277 0.87 -29.01 10.52
CA VAL A 277 1.23 -28.08 11.59
C VAL A 277 1.63 -26.74 11.00
N PHE A 278 1.03 -25.68 11.51
CA PHE A 278 1.28 -24.29 11.13
C PHE A 278 1.88 -23.51 12.31
N MET A 279 2.70 -22.53 11.97
CA MET A 279 3.20 -21.51 12.90
C MET A 279 2.83 -20.14 12.36
N ASP A 280 2.07 -19.37 13.14
CA ASP A 280 1.64 -18.04 12.71
C ASP A 280 2.70 -17.00 13.12
N LEU A 281 3.24 -16.32 12.11
CA LEU A 281 4.22 -15.24 12.27
C LEU A 281 3.60 -13.93 11.81
N TYR A 282 3.80 -12.87 12.59
CA TYR A 282 3.21 -11.57 12.36
C TYR A 282 4.28 -10.49 12.21
N LYS A 283 4.01 -9.53 11.35
CA LYS A 283 4.82 -8.33 11.15
C LYS A 283 3.89 -7.15 10.91
N ARG A 284 4.22 -5.98 11.45
CA ARG A 284 3.47 -4.75 11.17
C ARG A 284 3.78 -4.24 9.76
N VAL A 285 2.74 -3.82 9.06
CA VAL A 285 2.85 -3.27 7.71
C VAL A 285 2.28 -1.86 7.71
N PHE A 286 3.10 -0.91 7.25
CA PHE A 286 2.71 0.49 7.14
C PHE A 286 2.40 0.85 5.68
N PRO A 287 1.45 1.78 5.44
CA PRO A 287 1.19 2.29 4.09
C PRO A 287 2.43 2.99 3.54
N LYS A 288 2.51 3.08 2.22
CA LYS A 288 3.56 3.85 1.54
C LYS A 288 3.04 5.26 1.24
N TRP A 289 3.92 6.25 1.29
CA TRP A 289 3.57 7.61 0.90
C TRP A 289 3.46 7.72 -0.62
N THR A 290 2.25 7.56 -1.15
CA THR A 290 1.95 7.63 -2.59
C THR A 290 0.79 8.58 -2.88
N TYR A 291 0.60 9.59 -2.03
CA TYR A 291 -0.47 10.57 -2.19
C TYR A 291 -0.17 11.46 -3.41
N GLU A 292 -1.08 11.47 -4.38
CA GLU A 292 -0.97 12.27 -5.59
C GLU A 292 -2.31 12.99 -5.86
N PRO A 293 -2.36 14.33 -5.71
CA PRO A 293 -3.60 15.10 -5.88
C PRO A 293 -3.98 15.35 -7.35
N ASP A 294 -3.03 15.25 -8.28
CA ASP A 294 -3.31 15.51 -9.69
C ASP A 294 -3.99 14.31 -10.38
N VAL A 295 -5.32 14.41 -10.47
CA VAL A 295 -6.14 13.43 -11.18
C VAL A 295 -6.39 13.85 -12.64
N THR A 296 -6.10 15.12 -12.97
CA THR A 296 -6.51 15.77 -14.21
C THR A 296 -5.85 15.13 -15.42
N MET A 297 -4.55 14.84 -15.35
CA MET A 297 -3.79 14.18 -16.42
C MET A 297 -4.36 12.80 -16.81
N HIS A 298 -4.94 12.09 -15.86
CA HIS A 298 -5.48 10.75 -16.06
C HIS A 298 -6.94 10.78 -16.58
N LEU A 299 -7.67 11.86 -16.33
CA LEU A 299 -8.98 12.13 -16.91
C LEU A 299 -8.89 12.72 -18.33
N ARG A 300 -7.79 13.42 -18.66
CA ARG A 300 -7.54 14.01 -19.99
C ARG A 300 -7.43 12.99 -21.11
N LYS A 301 -6.85 11.81 -20.88
CA LYS A 301 -6.69 10.79 -21.93
C LYS A 301 -8.02 10.19 -22.43
N PHE A 302 -9.12 10.37 -21.69
CA PHE A 302 -10.46 10.01 -22.17
C PHE A 302 -11.11 11.09 -23.04
N ARG A 303 -10.52 12.29 -23.12
CA ARG A 303 -11.00 13.41 -23.94
C ARG A 303 -10.51 13.36 -25.39
N GLY A 304 -9.59 12.45 -25.74
CA GLY A 304 -9.10 12.29 -27.11
C GLY A 304 -8.04 13.31 -27.53
N ASP A 305 -7.41 14.03 -26.60
CA ASP A 305 -6.34 14.98 -26.90
C ASP A 305 -5.03 14.20 -27.15
N LYS A 306 -4.65 14.07 -28.42
CA LYS A 306 -3.51 13.27 -28.90
C LYS A 306 -2.13 13.91 -28.68
N GLU A 307 -2.06 15.16 -28.22
CA GLU A 307 -0.84 15.97 -28.35
C GLU A 307 0.21 15.79 -27.24
N HIS A 308 -0.11 15.10 -26.14
CA HIS A 308 0.75 15.08 -24.94
C HIS A 308 1.42 13.73 -24.63
N ASP A 309 1.32 12.76 -25.53
CA ASP A 309 1.88 11.41 -25.34
C ASP A 309 3.42 11.36 -25.39
N GLU A 310 4.10 12.36 -25.96
CA GLU A 310 5.57 12.37 -26.11
C GLU A 310 6.34 12.78 -24.84
N LEU A 311 5.74 13.54 -23.92
CA LEU A 311 6.46 14.08 -22.74
C LEU A 311 6.52 13.12 -21.54
N LEU A 312 5.77 12.02 -21.56
CA LEU A 312 5.78 11.01 -20.48
C LEU A 312 6.81 9.89 -20.69
N GLU A 313 7.49 9.84 -21.84
CA GLU A 313 8.53 8.83 -22.10
C GLU A 313 9.89 9.18 -21.46
N ILE A 314 10.10 10.41 -20.99
CA ILE A 314 11.42 10.89 -20.56
C ILE A 314 11.65 10.76 -19.03
N THR A 315 10.61 10.46 -18.24
CA THR A 315 10.71 10.52 -16.76
C THR A 315 10.37 9.19 -16.07
N GLU A 316 10.97 8.08 -16.50
CA GLU A 316 11.17 6.91 -15.63
C GLU A 316 12.64 6.84 -15.24
N PRO A 317 13.01 6.94 -13.94
CA PRO A 317 14.37 6.68 -13.51
C PRO A 317 14.67 5.18 -13.69
N GLN A 318 15.55 4.88 -14.64
CA GLN A 318 16.15 3.56 -14.80
C GLN A 318 17.06 3.30 -13.59
N SER A 319 16.61 2.53 -12.61
CA SER A 319 17.51 1.97 -11.58
C SER A 319 17.33 0.46 -11.45
N GLU A 320 18.41 -0.21 -11.85
CA GLU A 320 18.93 -1.51 -11.38
C GLU A 320 18.18 -2.79 -11.77
N PHE A 321 18.58 -3.35 -12.93
CA PHE A 321 18.77 -4.79 -13.07
C PHE A 321 19.92 -5.07 -14.04
N THR A 322 21.14 -5.18 -13.52
CA THR A 322 22.21 -5.91 -14.20
C THR A 322 23.12 -6.53 -13.17
N LEU A 323 23.02 -7.85 -12.97
CA LEU A 323 24.19 -8.71 -12.75
C LEU A 323 23.82 -10.19 -12.82
N LYS A 324 24.66 -10.93 -13.57
CA LYS A 324 24.80 -12.39 -13.74
C LYS A 324 23.85 -12.99 -14.79
N LYS A 325 24.29 -13.74 -15.81
CA LYS A 325 25.53 -14.53 -16.05
C LYS A 325 25.55 -14.90 -17.55
N THR A 326 26.73 -14.94 -18.17
CA THR A 326 27.17 -16.08 -19.00
C THR A 326 28.69 -16.03 -19.19
N LYS A 327 29.36 -17.13 -18.81
CA LYS A 327 30.74 -17.48 -19.16
C LYS A 327 30.73 -18.15 -20.54
N SER A 328 31.68 -17.79 -21.40
CA SER A 328 32.32 -18.65 -22.42
C SER A 328 33.58 -17.90 -22.87
N VAL A 329 34.77 -18.22 -22.34
CA VAL A 329 35.80 -19.09 -22.95
C VAL A 329 36.06 -18.72 -24.41
N VAL A 330 37.29 -18.24 -24.71
CA VAL A 330 38.22 -18.74 -25.76
C VAL A 330 39.42 -17.76 -25.88
N THR A 331 40.57 -18.27 -25.42
CA THR A 331 41.98 -18.16 -25.87
C THR A 331 42.60 -16.90 -26.49
N SER A 332 43.77 -16.58 -25.91
CA SER A 332 45.11 -16.42 -26.52
C SER A 332 45.51 -15.16 -27.30
N ASN A 333 46.67 -14.67 -26.86
CA ASN A 333 47.83 -14.16 -27.61
C ASN A 333 48.08 -12.64 -27.68
N ASP A 334 49.28 -12.35 -27.13
CA ASP A 334 50.38 -11.59 -27.73
C ASP A 334 50.54 -10.09 -27.45
N LYS A 335 51.67 -9.86 -26.75
CA LYS A 335 52.77 -8.93 -27.08
C LYS A 335 52.69 -7.45 -26.67
N ARG A 336 53.65 -7.15 -25.77
CA ARG A 336 54.75 -6.15 -25.88
C ARG A 336 54.41 -4.66 -25.84
N ASN A 337 54.95 -3.99 -24.82
CA ASN A 337 56.02 -2.97 -24.86
C ASN A 337 55.89 -2.12 -23.57
N SER A 338 56.82 -2.19 -22.61
CA SER A 338 58.17 -1.58 -22.54
C SER A 338 58.15 -0.05 -22.34
N PHE A 339 59.13 0.41 -21.55
CA PHE A 339 59.46 1.77 -21.05
C PHE A 339 58.88 2.07 -19.64
N ALA A 340 59.63 1.87 -18.54
CA ALA A 340 60.85 2.56 -18.07
C ALA A 340 60.54 4.05 -17.80
N ASP A 341 60.30 4.42 -16.54
CA ASP A 341 61.27 4.85 -15.50
C ASP A 341 61.51 6.36 -15.54
N GLU A 342 61.27 7.00 -14.39
CA GLU A 342 61.97 8.13 -13.76
C GLU A 342 60.97 8.92 -12.89
N ASN A 343 60.90 8.68 -11.59
CA ASN A 343 61.72 9.23 -10.49
C ASN A 343 61.50 10.73 -10.19
N LEU A 344 61.31 10.95 -8.87
CA LEU A 344 61.61 12.15 -8.07
C LEU A 344 60.68 13.37 -8.25
N PHE A 345 59.84 13.66 -7.24
CA PHE A 345 60.23 14.51 -6.12
C PHE A 345 59.10 14.57 -5.07
N SER A 346 59.50 14.39 -3.81
CA SER A 346 58.74 14.66 -2.60
C SER A 346 58.97 16.10 -2.12
N ASN A 347 57.92 16.77 -1.67
CA ASN A 347 57.81 17.54 -0.41
C ASN A 347 56.97 18.82 -0.53
N ASP A 348 56.00 18.89 0.39
CA ASP A 348 55.61 20.01 1.24
C ASP A 348 55.44 21.42 0.64
N GLN A 349 54.19 21.88 0.62
CA GLN A 349 53.70 22.98 1.46
C GLN A 349 52.18 22.91 1.65
#